data_AF-A0A0M8RPC0-F1
#
_entry.id   AF-A0A0M8RPC0-F1
#
_cell.length_a   1.000
_cell.length_b   1.000
_cell.length_c   1.000
_cell.angle_alpha   90.00
_cell.angle_beta   90.00
_cell.angle_gamma   90.00
#
_symmetry.space_group_name_H-M   'P 1'
#
loop_
_entity.id
_entity.type
_entity.pdbx_description
1 polymer ?
#
loop_
_entity_poly.entity_id
_entity_poly.type
_entity_poly.pdbx_seq_one_letter_code
_entity_poly.pdbx_strand_id
1 'polypeptide(L)' 'MEIQITGIRKHVAECVTETAGKACGIRSSVWEAPTQLNHWIRAHAGETGHTKYKKHTEEPVSTSPKRAE' A
#
# COMPACT_ATOMS: atom_id res chain seq x y z
N MET A 1 -9.74 27.84 10.76
CA MET A 1 -10.08 26.42 10.54
C MET A 1 -8.82 25.62 10.85
N GLU A 2 -8.79 24.92 11.98
CA GLU A 2 -7.65 24.05 12.31
C GLU A 2 -8.02 22.64 11.87
N ILE A 3 -7.30 22.12 10.86
CA ILE A 3 -7.49 20.78 10.32
C ILE A 3 -6.56 19.87 11.11
N GLN A 4 -7.12 18.97 11.92
CA GLN A 4 -6.33 17.95 12.59
C GLN A 4 -6.08 16.80 11.62
N ILE A 5 -4.84 16.69 11.12
CA ILE A 5 -4.43 15.58 10.25
C ILE A 5 -4.00 14.43 11.16
N THR A 6 -4.89 13.46 11.38
CA THR A 6 -4.52 12.15 11.95
C THR A 6 -4.50 11.12 10.82
N GLY A 7 -3.41 10.37 10.70
CA GLY A 7 -3.26 9.37 9.64
C GLY A 7 -2.52 8.13 10.12
N ILE A 8 -3.14 6.96 9.94
CA ILE A 8 -2.48 5.66 10.09
C ILE A 8 -1.85 5.32 8.74
N ARG A 9 -0.52 5.24 8.66
CA ARG A 9 0.15 4.86 7.41
C ARG A 9 -0.28 3.46 6.98
N LYS A 10 -1.00 3.38 5.87
CA LYS A 10 -1.39 2.13 5.22
C LYS A 10 -0.36 1.78 4.15
N HIS A 11 -0.03 0.51 4.06
CA HIS A 11 1.02 -0.06 3.22
C HIS A 11 0.39 -1.02 2.21
N VAL A 12 0.62 -0.75 0.93
CA VAL A 12 0.14 -1.56 -0.20
C VAL A 12 1.29 -1.75 -1.19
N ALA A 13 1.25 -2.83 -1.98
CA ALA A 13 2.17 -3.03 -3.08
C ALA A 13 1.42 -3.51 -4.31
N GLU A 14 1.93 -3.14 -5.47
CA GLU A 14 1.50 -3.62 -6.76
C GLU A 14 2.68 -4.33 -7.43
N CYS A 15 2.44 -5.53 -7.95
CA CYS A 15 3.41 -6.23 -8.75
C CYS A 15 3.45 -5.62 -10.16
N VAL A 16 4.52 -4.89 -10.45
CA VAL A 16 4.75 -4.22 -11.74
C VAL A 16 5.77 -4.99 -12.59
N THR A 17 5.97 -6.27 -12.29
CA THR A 17 6.81 -7.13 -13.11
C THR A 17 6.12 -7.37 -14.44
N GLU A 18 6.86 -7.14 -15.52
CA GLU A 18 6.42 -7.42 -16.88
C GLU A 18 7.00 -8.77 -17.30
N THR A 19 6.11 -9.70 -17.63
CA THR A 19 6.46 -11.03 -18.14
C THR A 19 5.76 -11.22 -19.47
N ALA A 20 6.51 -11.60 -20.51
CA ALA A 20 5.99 -11.81 -21.87
C ALA A 20 5.15 -10.62 -22.42
N GLY A 21 5.56 -9.39 -22.13
CA GLY A 21 4.88 -8.16 -22.60
C GLY A 21 3.58 -7.82 -21.85
N LYS A 22 3.27 -8.52 -20.75
CA LYS A 22 2.13 -8.20 -19.89
C LYS A 22 2.60 -7.91 -18.46
N ALA A 23 2.17 -6.79 -17.90
CA ALA A 23 2.35 -6.50 -16.49
C ALA A 23 1.50 -7.44 -15.64
N CYS A 24 2.07 -7.94 -14.53
CA CYS A 24 1.34 -8.76 -13.57
C CYS A 24 0.14 -8.00 -13.00
N GLY A 25 0.35 -6.77 -12.52
CA GLY A 25 -0.71 -5.86 -12.06
C GLY A 25 -1.43 -6.30 -10.79
N ILE A 26 -0.99 -7.38 -10.14
CA ILE A 26 -1.63 -7.86 -8.90
C ILE A 26 -1.29 -6.90 -7.76
N ARG A 27 -2.34 -6.37 -7.12
CA ARG A 27 -2.24 -5.49 -5.94
C ARG A 27 -2.45 -6.28 -4.65
N SER A 28 -1.66 -5.99 -3.63
CA SER A 28 -1.79 -6.57 -2.30
C SER A 28 -3.00 -6.02 -1.55
N SER A 29 -3.39 -6.70 -0.47
CA SER A 29 -4.24 -6.12 0.56
C SER A 29 -3.58 -4.90 1.21
N VAL A 30 -4.40 -4.12 1.94
CA VAL A 30 -3.98 -2.92 2.65
C VAL A 30 -3.57 -3.29 4.08
N TRP A 31 -2.34 -2.97 4.45
CA TRP A 31 -1.76 -3.34 5.75
C TRP A 31 -1.40 -2.10 6.56
N GLU A 32 -1.52 -2.17 7.88
CA GLU A 32 -1.06 -1.07 8.75
C GLU A 32 0.45 -1.14 9.03
N ALA A 33 1.06 -2.32 8.79
CA ALA A 33 2.47 -2.54 9.01
C ALA A 33 3.22 -2.91 7.72
N PRO A 34 4.44 -2.40 7.50
CA PRO A 34 5.25 -2.74 6.34
C PRO A 34 5.69 -4.22 6.35
N THR A 35 5.72 -4.87 7.53
CA THR A 35 6.12 -6.27 7.67
C THR A 35 5.17 -7.22 6.94
N GLN A 36 3.86 -7.01 7.06
CA GLN A 36 2.84 -7.81 6.36
C GLN A 36 2.95 -7.60 4.85
N LEU A 37 3.18 -6.36 4.43
CA LEU A 37 3.40 -6.05 3.02
C LEU A 37 4.64 -6.77 2.45
N ASN A 38 5.76 -6.72 3.17
CA ASN A 38 6.99 -7.40 2.76
C ASN A 38 6.83 -8.92 2.76
N HIS A 39 6.00 -9.49 3.64
CA HIS A 39 5.66 -10.91 3.60
C HIS A 39 4.89 -11.26 2.31
N TRP A 40 3.89 -10.47 1.96
CA TRP A 40 3.13 -10.66 0.71
C TRP A 40 4.03 -10.59 -0.53
N ILE A 41 4.93 -9.60 -0.61
CA ILE A 41 5.87 -9.46 -1.74
C ILE A 41 6.72 -10.72 -1.89
N ARG A 42 7.26 -11.24 -0.78
CA ARG A 42 8.10 -12.45 -0.78
C ARG A 42 7.33 -13.70 -1.20
N ALA A 43 6.10 -13.86 -0.69
CA ALA A 43 5.23 -14.96 -1.09
C ALA A 43 4.92 -14.91 -2.58
N HIS A 44 4.47 -13.74 -3.08
CA HIS A 44 4.17 -13.55 -4.49
C HIS A 44 5.38 -13.80 -5.39
N ALA A 45 6.56 -13.29 -5.00
CA ALA A 45 7.81 -13.51 -5.72
C ALA A 45 8.18 -14.99 -5.77
N GLY A 46 8.00 -15.73 -4.67
CA GLY A 46 8.26 -17.17 -4.61
C GLY A 46 7.31 -18.00 -5.49
N GLU A 47 6.04 -17.60 -5.59
CA GLU A 47 5.04 -18.30 -6.39
C GLU A 47 5.18 -18.02 -7.90
N THR A 48 5.59 -16.81 -8.28
CA THR A 48 5.56 -16.35 -9.68
C THR A 48 6.93 -16.11 -10.31
N GLY A 49 7.99 -16.03 -9.50
CA GLY A 49 9.30 -15.57 -9.94
C GLY A 49 9.37 -14.06 -10.23
N HIS A 50 8.33 -13.30 -9.90
CA HIS A 50 8.30 -11.85 -10.12
C HIS A 50 9.23 -11.08 -9.17
N THR A 51 9.84 -10.00 -9.65
CA THR A 51 10.92 -9.28 -8.93
C THR A 51 10.73 -7.77 -8.81
N LYS A 52 9.81 -7.18 -9.59
CA LYS A 52 9.51 -5.74 -9.58
C LYS A 52 8.18 -5.46 -8.89
N TYR A 53 8.23 -4.59 -7.88
CA TYR A 53 7.09 -4.19 -7.08
C TYR A 53 7.11 -2.69 -6.82
N LYS A 54 5.94 -2.06 -6.90
CA LYS A 54 5.73 -0.67 -6.51
C LYS A 54 5.07 -0.64 -5.15
N LYS A 55 5.71 -0.01 -4.15
CA LYS A 55 5.12 0.16 -2.81
C LYS A 55 4.38 1.48 -2.75
N HIS A 56 3.21 1.46 -2.13
CA HIS A 56 2.35 2.61 -1.87
C HIS A 56 2.19 2.76 -0.36
N THR A 57 2.44 3.97 0.13
CA THR A 57 2.07 4.39 1.49
C THR A 57 0.90 5.35 1.37
N GLU A 58 -0.27 4.92 1.83
CA GLU A 58 -1.49 5.72 1.83
C GLU A 58 -1.69 6.25 3.25
N GLU A 59 -1.70 7.57 3.43
CA GLU A 59 -2.06 8.20 4.71
C GLU A 59 -3.54 8.60 4.63
N PRO A 60 -4.45 7.93 5.35
CA PRO A 60 -5.84 8.32 5.41
C PRO A 60 -5.89 9.66 6.14
N VAL A 61 -6.37 10.69 5.45
CA VAL A 61 -6.54 12.02 6.01
C VAL A 61 -8.01 12.19 6.43
N SER A 62 -8.25 12.36 7.72
CA SER A 62 -9.55 12.75 8.24
C SER A 62 -9.58 14.25 8.52
N THR A 63 -10.64 14.93 8.09
CA THR A 63 -10.88 16.34 8.41
C THR A 63 -12.14 16.45 9.26
N SER A 64 -12.01 17.02 10.46
CA SER A 64 -13.14 17.22 11.38
C SER A 64 -13.28 18.71 11.69
N PRO A 65 -14.46 19.33 11.55
CA PRO A 65 -14.67 20.70 12.04
C PRO A 65 -14.74 20.69 13.58
N LYS A 66 -13.87 21.45 14.24
CA LYS A 66 -14.00 21.70 15.69
C LYS A 66 -15.28 22.53 15.91
N ARG A 67 -16.26 21.98 16.63
CA ARG A 67 -17.43 22.73 17.10
C ARG A 67 -16.91 23.84 18.01
N ALA A 68 -17.14 25.10 17.63
CA ALA A 68 -16.90 26.22 18.51
C ALA A 68 -17.95 26.16 19.63
N GLU A 69 -17.50 26.01 20.88
CA GLU A 69 -18.29 26.36 22.07
C GLU A 69 -18.21 27.87 22.29
#